data_AF-A0A8B7IRS5-F1
#
_entry.id   AF-A0A8B7IRS5-F1
#
_cell.length_a   1.000
_cell.length_b   1.000
_cell.length_c   1.000
_cell.angle_alpha   90.00
_cell.angle_beta   90.00
_cell.angle_gamma   90.00
#
_symmetry.space_group_name_H-M   'P 1'
#
loop_
_entity.id
_entity.type
_entity.pdbx_description
1 polymer ?
#
loop_
_entity_poly.entity_id
_entity_poly.type
_entity_poly.pdbx_seq_one_letter_code
_entity_poly.pdbx_strand_id
1 'polypeptide(L)'
;MLKMSAPLDHLNLHVREGAILPTQKPGITSEASQGNPLRLIVALSQSATAWGDLFWDDGESLDTFERGSYSYLVFNVTQNVFTSTVLHASAEATYVTIDALSIFGVRQPPSKVILNGQEKPFSYLDNQVLTVSGLGLGLSQGFSLRWL
;
A
#
# COMPACT_ATOMS: atom_id res chain seq x y z
N MET A 1 -26.37 18.89 -3.53
CA MET A 1 -25.36 18.95 -2.46
C MET A 1 -25.51 17.69 -1.62
N LEU A 2 -24.47 16.87 -1.48
CA LEU A 2 -24.50 15.66 -0.65
C LEU A 2 -24.32 16.07 0.83
N LYS A 3 -25.19 15.57 1.72
CA LYS A 3 -25.04 15.71 3.17
C LYS A 3 -24.58 14.38 3.74
N MET A 4 -23.52 14.42 4.55
CA MET A 4 -22.95 13.23 5.20
C MET A 4 -23.11 13.36 6.71
N SER A 5 -23.34 12.23 7.38
CA SER A 5 -23.36 12.20 8.85
C SER A 5 -21.96 12.52 9.38
N ALA A 6 -21.87 13.46 10.33
CA ALA A 6 -20.64 13.88 10.98
C ALA A 6 -20.93 14.24 12.44
N PRO A 7 -21.30 13.26 13.29
CA PRO A 7 -21.41 13.49 14.74
C PRO A 7 -20.07 13.97 15.31
N LEU A 8 -20.09 14.46 16.56
CA LEU A 8 -18.96 15.13 17.21
C LEU A 8 -17.65 14.32 17.19
N ASP A 9 -17.76 13.00 17.25
CA ASP A 9 -16.66 12.03 17.29
C ASP A 9 -16.26 11.48 15.92
N HIS A 10 -16.84 11.99 14.81
CA HIS A 10 -16.63 11.46 13.47
C HIS A 10 -16.22 12.52 12.45
N LEU A 11 -14.97 12.46 12.03
CA LEU A 11 -14.47 13.20 10.87
C LEU A 11 -14.57 12.35 9.60
N ASN A 12 -15.29 12.85 8.60
CA ASN A 12 -15.39 12.19 7.31
C ASN A 12 -14.07 12.28 6.53
N LEU A 13 -13.39 11.16 6.34
CA LEU A 13 -12.18 11.04 5.53
C LEU A 13 -12.45 10.12 4.34
N HIS A 14 -12.10 10.57 3.14
CA HIS A 14 -12.34 9.86 1.89
C HIS A 14 -11.04 9.73 1.11
N VAL A 15 -10.78 8.55 0.57
CA VAL A 15 -9.66 8.30 -0.35
C VAL A 15 -10.17 8.43 -1.78
N ARG A 16 -9.45 9.19 -2.61
CA ARG A 16 -9.78 9.35 -4.02
C ARG A 16 -9.55 8.04 -4.77
N GLU A 17 -10.46 7.70 -5.68
CA GLU A 17 -10.28 6.57 -6.60
C GLU A 17 -9.02 6.77 -7.48
N GLY A 18 -8.40 5.67 -7.90
CA GLY A 18 -7.19 5.68 -8.71
C GLY A 18 -5.88 5.91 -7.93
N ALA A 19 -5.93 5.97 -6.60
CA ALA A 19 -4.77 6.22 -5.75
C ALA A 19 -4.29 4.97 -5.00
N ILE A 20 -2.98 4.87 -4.80
CA ILE A 20 -2.34 3.91 -3.89
C ILE A 20 -1.64 4.71 -2.81
N LEU A 21 -2.01 4.47 -1.55
CA LEU A 21 -1.50 5.19 -0.39
C LEU A 21 -0.69 4.24 0.49
N PRO A 22 0.63 4.49 0.67
CA PRO A 22 1.38 3.84 1.72
C PRO A 22 0.97 4.39 3.09
N THR A 23 0.80 3.49 4.04
CA THR A 23 0.55 3.79 5.46
C THR A 23 1.48 2.93 6.29
N GLN A 24 1.74 3.33 7.53
CA GLN A 24 2.57 2.55 8.44
C GLN A 24 1.76 2.18 9.67
N LYS A 25 1.98 0.98 10.21
CA LYS A 25 1.35 0.59 11.46
C LYS A 25 1.79 1.59 12.56
N PRO A 26 0.85 2.23 13.28
CA PRO A 26 1.17 3.34 14.16
C PRO A 26 1.96 2.89 15.40
N GLY A 27 2.82 3.78 15.88
CA GLY A 27 3.44 3.75 17.20
C GLY A 27 3.03 4.99 18.01
N ILE A 28 3.35 5.02 19.31
CA ILE A 28 3.10 6.20 20.15
C ILE A 28 4.05 7.37 19.85
N THR A 29 5.19 7.09 19.19
CA THR A 29 6.17 8.05 18.67
C THR A 29 6.51 7.71 17.22
N SER A 30 7.08 8.67 16.49
CA SER A 30 7.59 8.45 15.12
C SER A 30 8.69 7.39 15.10
N GLU A 31 9.66 7.48 16.03
CA GLU A 31 10.72 6.49 16.22
C GLU A 31 10.15 5.08 16.43
N ALA A 32 9.13 4.94 17.29
CA ALA A 32 8.46 3.65 17.50
C ALA A 32 7.67 3.16 16.28
N SER A 33 7.30 4.06 15.36
CA SER A 33 6.62 3.70 14.12
C SER A 33 7.57 3.39 12.96
N GLN A 34 8.78 3.95 12.94
CA GLN A 34 9.69 3.90 11.79
C GLN A 34 10.04 2.48 11.35
N GLY A 35 10.22 1.56 12.30
CA GLY A 35 10.48 0.14 12.03
C GLY A 35 9.23 -0.72 11.85
N ASN A 36 8.03 -0.16 11.99
CA ASN A 36 6.80 -0.94 11.85
C ASN A 36 6.51 -1.28 10.39
N PRO A 37 5.84 -2.41 10.13
CA PRO A 37 5.46 -2.76 8.76
C PRO A 37 4.53 -1.73 8.13
N LEU A 38 4.76 -1.50 6.84
CA LEU A 38 3.92 -0.73 5.95
C LEU A 38 2.67 -1.52 5.56
N ARG A 39 1.63 -0.79 5.20
CA ARG A 39 0.39 -1.28 4.63
C ARG A 39 -0.01 -0.38 3.46
N LEU A 40 -0.51 -0.96 2.39
CA LEU A 40 -0.94 -0.20 1.22
C LEU A 40 -2.47 -0.19 1.14
N ILE A 41 -3.04 1.02 1.01
CA ILE A 41 -4.44 1.22 0.65
C ILE A 41 -4.50 1.46 -0.85
N VAL A 42 -5.18 0.59 -1.58
CA VAL A 42 -5.34 0.69 -3.03
C VAL A 42 -6.81 1.04 -3.31
N ALA A 43 -7.09 2.28 -3.72
CA ALA A 43 -8.42 2.70 -4.11
C ALA A 43 -8.58 2.59 -5.62
N LEU A 44 -9.26 1.55 -6.10
CA LEU A 44 -9.45 1.34 -7.54
C LEU A 44 -10.33 2.41 -8.15
N SER A 45 -9.94 2.86 -9.34
CA SER A 45 -10.79 3.69 -10.20
C SER A 45 -11.93 2.88 -10.83
N GLN A 46 -12.86 3.59 -11.47
CA GLN A 46 -13.91 2.98 -12.29
C GLN A 46 -13.38 2.06 -13.40
N SER A 47 -12.16 2.30 -13.90
CA SER A 47 -11.48 1.46 -14.89
C SER A 47 -10.60 0.37 -14.26
N ALA A 48 -10.75 0.13 -12.95
CA ALA A 48 -9.95 -0.84 -12.18
C ALA A 48 -8.44 -0.58 -12.25
N THR A 49 -8.07 0.71 -12.21
CA THR A 49 -6.67 1.17 -12.18
C THR A 49 -6.38 1.96 -10.92
N ALA A 50 -5.13 1.97 -10.48
CA ALA A 50 -4.66 2.82 -9.39
C ALA A 50 -3.16 3.02 -9.50
N TRP A 51 -2.66 4.16 -9.03
CA TRP A 51 -1.23 4.48 -9.02
C TRP A 51 -0.85 5.18 -7.72
N GLY A 52 0.39 4.98 -7.28
CA GLY A 52 1.01 5.72 -6.19
C GLY A 52 2.49 5.45 -6.13
N ASP A 53 3.18 6.11 -5.23
CA ASP A 53 4.61 6.03 -5.04
C ASP A 53 4.98 6.08 -3.56
N LEU A 54 6.25 5.76 -3.27
CA LEU A 54 6.81 5.87 -1.93
C LEU A 54 8.28 6.30 -2.03
N PHE A 55 8.59 7.40 -1.36
CA PHE A 55 9.95 7.80 -1.02
C PHE A 55 10.27 7.34 0.40
N TRP A 56 11.44 6.75 0.63
CA TRP A 56 11.85 6.21 1.92
C TRP A 56 13.35 6.41 2.17
N ASP A 57 13.70 7.18 3.19
CA ASP A 57 15.07 7.36 3.68
C ASP A 57 15.14 7.13 5.20
N ASP A 58 16.21 7.59 5.86
CA ASP A 58 16.39 7.45 7.31
C ASP A 58 15.56 8.46 8.13
N GLY A 59 14.92 9.43 7.48
CA GLY A 59 14.10 10.47 8.11
C GLY A 59 14.88 11.54 8.89
N GLU A 60 16.20 11.52 8.90
CA GLU A 60 17.03 12.39 9.77
C GLU A 60 18.23 13.02 9.05
N SER A 61 18.90 12.31 8.14
CA SER A 61 20.10 12.80 7.48
C SER A 61 19.81 13.97 6.54
N LEU A 62 20.80 14.86 6.41
CA LEU A 62 20.75 15.92 5.40
C LEU A 62 21.14 15.39 4.01
N ASP A 63 20.55 16.00 2.99
CA ASP A 63 20.87 15.82 1.58
C ASP A 63 20.73 14.35 1.11
N THR A 64 19.76 13.60 1.66
CA THR A 64 19.55 12.18 1.32
C THR A 64 19.24 11.99 -0.15
N PHE A 65 18.47 12.90 -0.76
CA PHE A 65 18.16 12.88 -2.18
C PHE A 65 19.41 13.10 -3.05
N GLU A 66 20.18 14.17 -2.78
CA GLU A 66 21.39 14.53 -3.53
C GLU A 66 22.47 13.45 -3.40
N ARG A 67 22.57 12.81 -2.24
CA ARG A 67 23.53 11.73 -1.96
C ARG A 67 23.04 10.35 -2.42
N GLY A 68 21.81 10.25 -2.95
CA GLY A 68 21.22 8.99 -3.35
C GLY A 68 20.94 8.02 -2.19
N SER A 69 20.87 8.53 -0.95
CA SER A 69 20.64 7.75 0.27
C SER A 69 19.14 7.65 0.60
N TYR A 70 18.36 7.21 -0.39
CA TYR A 70 16.91 7.00 -0.28
C TYR A 70 16.50 5.77 -1.09
N SER A 71 15.25 5.35 -0.95
CA SER A 71 14.59 4.38 -1.80
C SER A 71 13.37 5.02 -2.41
N TYR A 72 13.07 4.68 -3.65
CA TYR A 72 11.92 5.21 -4.36
C TYR A 72 11.22 4.07 -5.12
N LEU A 73 9.93 3.93 -4.84
CA LEU A 73 9.09 2.87 -5.39
C LEU A 73 7.89 3.48 -6.08
N VAL A 74 7.44 2.79 -7.12
CA VAL A 74 6.17 3.07 -7.79
C VAL A 74 5.28 1.85 -7.70
N PHE A 75 4.02 2.09 -7.39
CA PHE A 75 2.95 1.11 -7.34
C PHE A 75 1.95 1.36 -8.47
N ASN A 76 1.48 0.29 -9.10
CA ASN A 76 0.48 0.39 -10.15
C ASN A 76 -0.50 -0.76 -10.07
N VAL A 77 -1.75 -0.50 -10.46
CA VAL A 77 -2.75 -1.52 -10.71
C VAL A 77 -3.27 -1.41 -12.13
N THR A 78 -3.20 -2.52 -12.86
CA THR A 78 -3.87 -2.68 -14.16
C THR A 78 -4.34 -4.12 -14.27
N GLN A 79 -5.52 -4.36 -14.87
CA GLN A 79 -6.01 -5.71 -15.18
C GLN A 79 -6.00 -6.68 -13.96
N ASN A 80 -6.44 -6.19 -12.79
CA ASN A 80 -6.45 -6.93 -11.53
C ASN A 80 -5.05 -7.40 -11.05
N VAL A 81 -4.00 -6.72 -11.49
CA VAL A 81 -2.61 -6.95 -11.05
C VAL A 81 -2.09 -5.69 -10.40
N PHE A 82 -1.80 -5.78 -9.11
CA PHE A 82 -0.95 -4.83 -8.40
C PHE A 82 0.52 -5.18 -8.65
N THR A 83 1.33 -4.17 -8.95
CA THR A 83 2.78 -4.29 -9.10
C THR A 83 3.48 -3.23 -8.27
N SER A 84 4.49 -3.65 -7.51
CA SER A 84 5.49 -2.79 -6.88
C SER A 84 6.78 -2.82 -7.71
N THR A 85 7.29 -1.66 -8.09
CA THR A 85 8.54 -1.50 -8.82
C THR A 85 9.49 -0.60 -8.04
N VAL A 86 10.68 -1.12 -7.74
CA VAL A 86 11.75 -0.37 -7.07
C VAL A 86 12.54 0.37 -8.14
N LEU A 87 12.48 1.70 -8.11
CA LEU A 87 13.20 2.57 -9.06
C LEU A 87 14.57 3.00 -8.53
N HIS A 88 14.67 3.15 -7.21
CA HIS A 88 15.92 3.41 -6.49
C HIS A 88 15.87 2.71 -5.14
N ALA A 89 16.99 2.18 -4.67
CA ALA A 89 17.08 1.45 -3.41
C ALA A 89 18.31 1.88 -2.61
N SER A 90 18.11 2.03 -1.31
CA SER A 90 19.17 2.20 -0.31
C SER A 90 19.03 1.16 0.80
N ALA A 91 20.00 1.13 1.71
CA ALA A 91 20.01 0.20 2.84
C ALA A 91 18.77 0.36 3.74
N GLU A 92 18.21 1.56 3.86
CA GLU A 92 17.07 1.83 4.75
C GLU A 92 15.82 1.03 4.40
N ALA A 93 15.56 0.79 3.11
CA ALA A 93 14.42 -0.05 2.69
C ALA A 93 14.58 -1.54 3.05
N THR A 94 15.76 -1.98 3.49
CA THR A 94 15.96 -3.37 3.93
C THR A 94 15.44 -3.64 5.34
N TYR A 95 15.23 -2.58 6.14
CA TYR A 95 14.76 -2.70 7.53
C TYR A 95 13.24 -2.69 7.65
N VAL A 96 12.51 -2.44 6.56
CA VAL A 96 11.06 -2.26 6.56
C VAL A 96 10.39 -3.25 5.62
N THR A 97 9.21 -3.72 6.02
CA THR A 97 8.41 -4.67 5.25
C THR A 97 7.04 -4.12 4.92
N ILE A 98 6.41 -4.63 3.88
CA ILE A 98 5.00 -4.47 3.57
C ILE A 98 4.27 -5.71 4.10
N ASP A 99 3.33 -5.49 5.02
CA ASP A 99 2.58 -6.55 5.69
C ASP A 99 1.20 -6.80 5.07
N ALA A 100 0.54 -5.76 4.57
CA ALA A 100 -0.82 -5.88 4.04
C ALA A 100 -1.12 -4.97 2.85
N LEU A 101 -1.98 -5.47 1.96
CA LEU A 101 -2.66 -4.71 0.92
C LEU A 101 -4.17 -4.76 1.19
N SER A 102 -4.82 -3.59 1.23
CA SER A 102 -6.27 -3.45 1.24
C SER A 102 -6.71 -2.75 -0.05
N ILE A 103 -7.43 -3.49 -0.90
CA ILE A 103 -7.83 -3.08 -2.24
C ILE A 103 -9.34 -2.81 -2.22
N PHE A 104 -9.70 -1.54 -2.34
CA PHE A 104 -11.06 -1.03 -2.34
C PHE A 104 -11.61 -0.97 -3.76
N GLY A 105 -12.89 -1.34 -3.92
CA GLY A 105 -13.58 -1.29 -5.21
C GLY A 105 -13.38 -2.54 -6.08
N VAL A 106 -12.99 -3.67 -5.48
CA VAL A 106 -12.95 -4.96 -6.18
C VAL A 106 -14.39 -5.44 -6.35
N ARG A 107 -14.99 -5.20 -7.51
CA ARG A 107 -16.44 -5.35 -7.72
C ARG A 107 -16.98 -6.77 -7.61
N GLN A 108 -16.14 -7.76 -7.94
CA GLN A 108 -16.52 -9.17 -7.92
C GLN A 108 -15.66 -9.89 -6.88
N PRO A 109 -16.26 -10.74 -6.01
CA PRO A 109 -15.50 -11.53 -5.06
C PRO A 109 -14.42 -12.35 -5.78
N PRO A 110 -13.14 -12.21 -5.42
CA PRO A 110 -12.09 -13.04 -6.01
C PRO A 110 -12.30 -14.51 -5.66
N SER A 111 -12.04 -15.37 -6.63
CA SER A 111 -11.91 -16.82 -6.44
C SER A 111 -10.55 -17.20 -5.87
N LYS A 112 -9.51 -16.41 -6.20
CA LYS A 112 -8.12 -16.68 -5.83
C LYS A 112 -7.29 -15.40 -5.82
N VAL A 113 -6.29 -15.36 -4.95
CA VAL A 113 -5.23 -14.34 -4.93
C VAL A 113 -3.88 -15.02 -5.08
N ILE A 114 -3.04 -14.46 -5.95
CA ILE A 114 -1.70 -14.95 -6.28
C ILE A 114 -0.67 -13.86 -5.99
N LEU A 115 0.25 -14.14 -5.08
CA LEU A 115 1.41 -13.29 -4.76
C LEU A 115 2.67 -13.93 -5.34
N ASN A 116 3.37 -13.25 -6.25
CA ASN A 116 4.60 -13.74 -6.88
C ASN A 116 4.48 -15.20 -7.40
N GLY A 117 3.33 -15.55 -7.99
CA GLY A 117 3.05 -16.89 -8.51
C GLY A 117 2.54 -17.91 -7.48
N GLN A 118 2.48 -17.57 -6.19
CA GLN A 118 2.00 -18.45 -5.12
C GLN A 118 0.63 -18.00 -4.61
N GLU A 119 -0.26 -18.97 -4.37
CA GLU A 119 -1.57 -18.67 -3.81
C GLU A 119 -1.46 -18.14 -2.37
N LYS A 120 -2.28 -17.13 -2.04
CA LYS A 120 -2.35 -16.56 -0.69
C LYS A 120 -3.77 -16.50 -0.17
N PRO A 121 -3.98 -16.82 1.13
CA PRO A 121 -5.24 -16.53 1.80
C PRO A 121 -5.58 -15.04 1.72
N PHE A 122 -6.87 -14.73 1.64
CA PHE A 122 -7.37 -13.38 1.60
C PHE A 122 -8.71 -13.28 2.33
N SER A 123 -9.14 -12.06 2.61
CA SER A 123 -10.49 -11.74 3.06
C SER A 123 -11.15 -10.81 2.05
N TYR A 124 -12.45 -10.97 1.86
CA TYR A 124 -13.25 -10.11 1.00
C TYR A 124 -14.55 -9.77 1.74
N LEU A 125 -14.91 -8.49 1.75
CA LEU A 125 -16.08 -7.98 2.46
C LEU A 125 -17.13 -7.45 1.48
N ASP A 126 -18.40 -7.42 1.89
CA ASP A 126 -19.53 -6.95 1.07
C ASP A 126 -19.40 -5.49 0.62
N ASN A 127 -18.57 -4.70 1.31
CA ASN A 127 -18.20 -3.35 0.90
C ASN A 127 -17.11 -3.29 -0.19
N GLN A 128 -16.86 -4.41 -0.88
CA GLN A 128 -15.92 -4.53 -2.01
C GLN A 128 -14.47 -4.27 -1.64
N VAL A 129 -14.07 -4.66 -0.42
CA VAL A 129 -12.70 -4.56 0.07
C VAL A 129 -12.07 -5.94 0.09
N LEU A 130 -11.04 -6.14 -0.73
CA LEU A 130 -10.15 -7.30 -0.71
C LEU A 130 -8.95 -6.97 0.19
N THR A 131 -8.65 -7.81 1.18
CA THR A 131 -7.47 -7.65 2.03
C THR A 131 -6.61 -8.91 2.02
N VAL A 132 -5.30 -8.71 1.85
CA VAL A 132 -4.27 -9.74 1.89
C VAL A 132 -3.22 -9.29 2.91
N SER A 133 -2.99 -10.09 3.94
CA SER A 133 -2.15 -9.75 5.09
C SER A 133 -1.07 -10.80 5.33
N GLY A 134 -0.12 -10.54 6.24
CA GLY A 134 0.96 -11.47 6.54
C GLY A 134 1.91 -11.65 5.35
N LEU A 135 2.12 -10.57 4.60
CA LEU A 135 2.93 -10.57 3.38
C LEU A 135 4.43 -10.64 3.71
N GLY A 136 4.89 -9.84 4.69
CA GLY A 136 6.29 -9.79 5.12
C GLY A 136 7.27 -9.48 3.99
N LEU A 137 6.85 -8.70 2.98
CA LEU A 137 7.65 -8.42 1.79
C LEU A 137 8.63 -7.30 2.07
N GLY A 138 9.91 -7.49 1.80
CA GLY A 138 10.91 -6.43 1.95
C GLY A 138 10.65 -5.28 0.99
N LEU A 139 10.79 -4.03 1.47
CA LEU A 139 10.57 -2.85 0.64
C LEU A 139 11.61 -2.72 -0.49
N SER A 140 12.80 -3.28 -0.32
CA SER A 140 13.87 -3.27 -1.33
C SER A 140 13.62 -4.17 -2.55
N GLN A 141 12.52 -4.92 -2.59
CA GLN A 141 12.23 -5.86 -3.68
C GLN A 141 10.84 -5.62 -4.28
N GLY A 142 10.78 -5.59 -5.62
CA GLY A 142 9.52 -5.55 -6.35
C GLY A 142 8.70 -6.84 -6.16
N PHE A 143 7.38 -6.72 -6.23
CA PHE A 143 6.48 -7.86 -6.15
C PHE A 143 5.21 -7.61 -6.97
N SER A 144 4.48 -8.69 -7.24
CA SER A 144 3.18 -8.63 -7.92
C SER A 144 2.12 -9.41 -7.15
N LEU A 145 0.92 -8.85 -7.11
CA LEU A 145 -0.26 -9.47 -6.53
C LEU A 145 -1.40 -9.42 -7.53
N ARG A 146 -1.94 -10.58 -7.89
CA ARG A 146 -3.05 -10.73 -8.84
C ARG A 146 -4.26 -11.33 -8.15
N TRP A 147 -5.45 -10.82 -8.44
CA TRP A 147 -6.73 -11.44 -8.05
C TRP A 147 -7.52 -11.88 -9.28
N LEU A 148 -8.25 -12.99 -9.15
CA LEU A 148 -9.01 -13.65 -10.21
C LEU A 148 -10.49 -13.75 -9.86
#